data_AF-A0A9D4PWA3-F1
#
_entry.id   AF-A0A9D4PWA3-F1
#
_cell.length_a   1.000
_cell.length_b   1.000
_cell.length_c   1.000
_cell.angle_alpha   90.00
_cell.angle_beta   90.00
_cell.angle_gamma   90.00
#
_symmetry.space_group_name_H-M   'P 1'
#
loop_
_entity.id
_entity.type
_entity.pdbx_description
1 polymer ?
#
loop_
_entity_poly.entity_id
_entity_poly.type
_entity_poly.pdbx_seq_one_letter_code
_entity_poly.pdbx_strand_id
1 'polypeptide(L)'
;MSVVASSASCRWAPLIQCDYCPLLFHADCLEFPLASLPTGRWMCPNHAENYLEEKLLNSVSLTERVRLWDRFGGGSRLNQDAVKLAFLTRAHRPHPPFRLKRWEVNQLDEKLVRLLAWQRLQQLLPVNGVNGGCVQGHTIEAMEILPVDID
;
A
#
# COMPACT_ATOMS: atom_id res chain seq x y z
N MET A 1 -7.35 10.26 11.32
CA MET A 1 -7.36 8.79 11.19
C MET A 1 -6.47 8.43 10.01
N SER A 2 -5.20 8.15 10.29
CA SER A 2 -4.21 7.76 9.27
C SER A 2 -4.47 6.30 8.91
N VAL A 3 -4.74 6.03 7.64
CA VAL A 3 -5.06 4.68 7.16
C VAL A 3 -3.74 3.92 7.02
N VAL A 4 -3.41 3.09 8.00
CA VAL A 4 -2.31 2.13 7.89
C VAL A 4 -2.79 1.03 6.97
N ALA A 5 -2.14 0.86 5.81
CA ALA A 5 -2.40 -0.26 4.94
C ALA A 5 -1.89 -1.54 5.62
N SER A 6 -2.77 -2.21 6.37
CA SER A 6 -2.47 -3.47 7.05
C SER A 6 -3.20 -4.60 6.33
N SER A 7 -2.46 -5.56 5.78
CA SER A 7 -3.00 -6.88 5.46
C SER A 7 -3.54 -7.52 6.76
N ALA A 8 -4.57 -8.38 6.65
CA ALA A 8 -5.28 -8.92 7.80
C ALA A 8 -4.40 -9.69 8.81
N SER A 9 -3.18 -10.08 8.41
CA SER A 9 -2.21 -10.85 9.20
C SER A 9 -1.39 -10.04 10.20
N CYS A 10 -1.36 -8.70 10.12
CA CYS A 10 -0.41 -7.88 10.89
C CYS A 10 -1.07 -7.04 12.01
N ARG A 11 -2.28 -7.42 12.47
CA ARG A 11 -3.08 -6.65 13.45
C ARG A 11 -2.39 -6.42 14.81
N TRP A 12 -1.36 -7.20 15.12
CA TRP A 12 -0.66 -7.17 16.42
C TRP A 12 0.86 -7.02 16.28
N ALA A 13 1.36 -6.75 15.08
CA ALA A 13 2.79 -6.56 14.84
C ALA A 13 3.28 -5.24 15.46
N PRO A 14 4.54 -5.16 15.93
CA PRO A 14 5.11 -3.93 16.45
C PRO A 14 5.12 -2.83 15.37
N LEU A 15 4.68 -1.64 15.77
CA LEU A 15 4.72 -0.44 14.95
C LEU A 15 6.06 0.26 15.11
N ILE A 16 6.62 0.69 13.99
CA ILE A 16 7.82 1.52 13.90
C ILE A 16 7.39 2.91 13.46
N GLN A 17 7.76 3.92 14.24
CA GLN A 17 7.56 5.32 13.87
C GLN A 17 8.73 5.81 13.01
N CYS A 18 8.45 6.58 11.96
CA CYS A 18 9.48 7.30 11.22
C CYS A 18 10.11 8.40 12.10
N ASP A 19 11.42 8.58 12.03
CA ASP A 19 12.10 9.67 12.74
C ASP A 19 11.89 11.05 12.09
N TYR A 20 11.43 11.06 10.84
CA TYR A 20 11.35 12.27 10.00
C TYR A 20 9.91 12.69 9.66
N CYS A 21 8.91 11.87 10.03
CA CYS A 21 7.50 12.20 9.83
C CYS A 21 6.60 11.44 10.83
N PRO A 22 5.34 11.84 11.03
CA PRO A 22 4.46 11.24 12.04
C PRO A 22 3.84 9.89 11.61
N LEU A 23 4.34 9.26 10.55
CA LEU A 23 3.78 8.00 10.03
C LEU A 23 4.33 6.79 10.77
N LEU A 24 3.49 5.77 10.93
CA LEU A 24 3.83 4.49 11.55
C LEU A 24 3.63 3.36 10.56
N PHE A 25 4.53 2.37 10.62
CA PHE A 25 4.54 1.21 9.74
C PHE A 25 4.75 -0.05 10.58
N HIS A 26 4.16 -1.17 10.17
CA HIS A 26 4.59 -2.48 10.69
C HIS A 26 5.89 -2.89 10.00
N ALA A 27 6.82 -3.48 10.74
CA ALA A 27 8.07 -4.02 10.21
C ALA A 27 7.84 -5.02 9.05
N ASP A 28 6.78 -5.83 9.17
CA ASP A 28 6.47 -6.92 8.25
C ASP A 28 5.62 -6.49 7.05
N CYS A 29 5.00 -5.31 7.09
CA CYS A 29 4.14 -4.81 6.01
C CYS A 29 4.89 -3.95 4.98
N LEU A 30 6.19 -3.75 5.18
CA LEU A 30 7.03 -3.07 4.20
C LEU A 30 7.20 -3.98 2.97
N GLU A 31 7.32 -3.40 1.78
CA GLU A 31 7.62 -4.15 0.55
C GLU A 31 8.87 -5.03 0.70
N PHE A 32 9.83 -4.54 1.47
CA PHE A 32 10.96 -5.31 1.99
C PHE A 32 10.85 -5.38 3.51
N PRO A 33 10.35 -6.49 4.09
CA PRO A 33 10.13 -6.60 5.53
C PRO A 33 11.45 -6.54 6.30
N LEU A 34 11.44 -5.86 7.44
CA LEU A 34 12.64 -5.71 8.26
C LEU A 34 12.87 -6.97 9.10
N ALA A 35 14.04 -7.59 8.95
CA ALA A 35 14.43 -8.76 9.74
C ALA A 35 14.64 -8.45 11.23
N SER A 36 14.90 -7.18 11.57
CA SER A 36 15.02 -6.69 12.94
C SER A 36 14.62 -5.22 13.01
N LEU A 37 14.19 -4.76 14.19
CA LEU A 37 13.88 -3.36 14.40
C LEU A 37 15.13 -2.48 14.21
N PRO A 38 14.99 -1.30 13.59
CA PRO A 38 16.12 -0.41 13.39
C PRO A 38 16.66 0.06 14.75
N THR A 39 17.97 -0.06 14.93
CA THR A 39 18.68 0.39 16.14
C THR A 39 19.09 1.86 16.07
N GLY A 40 19.11 2.44 14.87
CA GLY A 40 19.39 3.84 14.62
C GLY A 40 18.20 4.58 14.01
N ARG A 41 18.46 5.74 13.42
CA ARG A 41 17.40 6.51 12.73
C ARG A 41 16.87 5.75 11.52
N TRP A 42 15.56 5.68 11.41
CA TRP A 42 14.82 5.03 10.35
C TRP A 42 13.92 6.03 9.61
N MET A 43 13.99 5.98 8.28
CA MET A 43 13.17 6.78 7.39
C MET A 43 12.20 5.88 6.64
N CYS A 44 10.90 6.19 6.73
CA CYS A 44 9.88 5.37 6.09
C CYS A 44 9.90 5.50 4.56
N PRO A 45 9.36 4.52 3.81
CA PRO A 45 9.35 4.55 2.35
C PRO A 45 8.52 5.71 1.75
N ASN A 46 7.61 6.31 2.53
CA ASN A 46 6.72 7.39 2.07
C ASN A 46 7.36 8.80 2.06
N HIS A 47 8.69 8.86 2.11
CA HIS A 47 9.44 10.10 1.98
C HIS A 47 9.65 10.46 0.51
N ALA A 48 9.42 11.73 0.16
CA ALA A 48 9.62 12.21 -1.22
C ALA A 48 11.09 12.07 -1.63
N GLU A 49 12.00 12.14 -0.65
CA GLU A 49 13.44 11.94 -0.79
C GLU A 49 13.77 10.62 -1.49
N ASN A 50 13.05 9.53 -1.18
CA ASN A 50 13.25 8.23 -1.83
C ASN A 50 12.93 8.31 -3.33
N TYR A 51 11.90 9.05 -3.71
CA TYR A 51 11.54 9.27 -5.12
C TYR A 51 12.58 10.12 -5.84
N LEU A 52 13.13 11.15 -5.18
CA LEU A 52 14.18 11.99 -5.77
C LEU A 52 15.44 11.16 -6.08
N GLU A 53 15.82 10.27 -5.16
CA GLU A 53 16.97 9.39 -5.35
C GLU A 53 16.76 8.39 -6.49
N GLU A 54 15.56 7.78 -6.59
CA GLU A 54 15.29 6.79 -7.61
C GLU A 54 15.11 7.40 -9.01
N LYS A 55 14.48 8.58 -9.11
CA LYS A 55 14.02 9.14 -10.40
C LYS A 55 14.78 10.35 -10.89
N LEU A 56 15.40 11.13 -10.01
CA LEU A 56 16.03 12.41 -10.38
C LEU A 56 17.56 12.39 -10.26
N LEU A 57 18.11 11.48 -9.45
CA LEU A 57 19.55 11.38 -9.28
C LEU A 57 20.16 10.60 -10.46
N ASN A 58 20.90 11.29 -11.32
CA ASN A 58 21.48 10.68 -12.53
C ASN A 58 22.95 10.26 -12.37
N SER A 59 23.59 10.63 -11.26
CA SER A 59 24.98 10.28 -10.98
C SER A 59 25.21 9.91 -9.51
N VAL A 60 26.36 9.30 -9.22
CA VAL A 60 26.80 8.97 -7.86
C VAL A 60 27.30 10.24 -7.10
N SER A 61 27.20 11.42 -7.71
CA SER A 61 27.68 12.68 -7.14
C SER A 61 26.93 13.05 -5.86
N LEU A 62 27.66 13.07 -4.75
CA LEU A 62 27.15 13.57 -3.46
C LEU A 62 26.67 15.02 -3.56
N THR A 63 27.36 15.85 -4.35
CA THR A 63 26.99 17.25 -4.56
C THR A 63 25.67 17.37 -5.31
N GLU A 64 25.39 16.50 -6.28
CA GLU A 64 24.09 16.46 -6.97
C GLU A 64 22.98 16.04 -6.00
N ARG A 65 23.22 15.01 -5.19
CA ARG A 65 22.28 14.53 -4.18
C ARG A 65 21.93 15.63 -3.18
N VAL A 66 22.94 16.30 -2.62
CA VAL A 66 22.74 17.41 -1.67
C VAL A 66 21.96 18.55 -2.32
N ARG A 67 22.28 18.94 -3.56
CA ARG A 67 21.52 19.98 -4.28
C ARG A 67 20.05 19.61 -4.49
N LEU A 68 19.76 18.37 -4.86
CA LEU A 68 18.37 17.90 -5.03
C LEU A 68 17.65 17.86 -3.69
N TRP A 69 18.31 17.38 -2.64
CA TRP A 69 17.79 17.41 -1.29
C TRP A 69 17.53 18.83 -0.80
N ASP A 70 18.45 19.77 -0.95
CA ASP A 70 18.23 21.18 -0.55
C ASP A 70 17.05 21.80 -1.33
N ARG A 71 16.93 21.48 -2.62
CA ARG A 71 15.86 22.00 -3.47
C ARG A 71 14.49 21.44 -3.13
N PHE A 72 14.40 20.16 -2.78
CA PHE A 72 13.12 19.45 -2.68
C PHE A 72 12.81 18.87 -1.28
N GLY A 73 13.81 18.40 -0.53
CA GLY A 73 13.68 17.84 0.83
C GLY A 73 13.96 18.84 1.97
N GLY A 74 14.83 19.82 1.76
CA GLY A 74 15.39 20.72 2.79
C GLY A 74 14.53 21.91 3.22
N GLY A 75 13.20 21.76 3.27
CA GLY A 75 12.34 22.83 3.81
C GLY A 75 11.11 23.18 2.98
N SER A 76 10.85 22.49 1.87
CA SER A 76 9.49 22.43 1.35
C SER A 76 8.68 21.56 2.31
N ARG A 77 8.23 22.17 3.41
CA ARG A 77 7.07 21.67 4.15
C ARG A 77 5.92 21.77 3.16
N LEU A 78 5.84 20.82 2.23
CA LEU A 78 4.66 20.58 1.43
C LEU A 78 3.57 20.39 2.46
N ASN A 79 2.80 21.45 2.67
CA ASN A 79 1.77 21.43 3.66
C ASN A 79 0.76 20.39 3.16
N GLN A 80 0.76 19.22 3.79
CA GLN A 80 -0.08 18.09 3.39
C GLN A 80 -1.54 18.52 3.33
N ASP A 81 -1.96 19.42 4.23
CA ASP A 81 -3.29 20.00 4.24
C ASP A 81 -3.51 20.93 3.04
N ALA A 82 -2.53 21.74 2.66
CA ALA A 82 -2.62 22.59 1.46
C ALA A 82 -2.73 21.74 0.18
N VAL A 83 -1.96 20.66 0.07
CA VAL A 83 -2.04 19.72 -1.07
C VAL A 83 -3.40 19.02 -1.09
N LYS A 84 -3.87 18.54 0.06
CA LYS A 84 -5.17 17.88 0.21
C LYS A 84 -6.32 18.82 -0.13
N LEU A 85 -6.29 20.05 0.37
CA LEU A 85 -7.28 21.09 0.06
C LEU A 85 -7.26 21.43 -1.43
N ALA A 86 -6.09 21.65 -2.02
CA ALA A 86 -5.96 21.92 -3.45
C ALA A 86 -6.52 20.77 -4.32
N PHE A 87 -6.28 19.52 -3.91
CA PHE A 87 -6.86 18.35 -4.56
C PHE A 87 -8.38 18.31 -4.43
N LEU A 88 -8.93 18.47 -3.22
CA LEU A 88 -10.38 18.46 -2.99
C LEU A 88 -11.06 19.59 -3.75
N THR A 89 -10.53 20.82 -3.66
CA THR A 89 -11.01 21.96 -4.43
C THR A 89 -11.00 21.67 -5.92
N ARG A 90 -9.98 20.99 -6.45
CA ARG A 90 -9.89 20.62 -7.87
C ARG A 90 -10.89 19.53 -8.26
N ALA A 91 -11.07 18.52 -7.41
CA ALA A 91 -11.99 17.40 -7.64
C ALA A 91 -13.46 17.83 -7.60
N HIS A 92 -13.80 18.81 -6.76
CA HIS A 92 -15.14 19.37 -6.62
C HIS A 92 -15.42 20.59 -7.51
N ARG A 93 -14.54 20.92 -8.48
CA ARG A 93 -14.83 22.00 -9.44
C ARG A 93 -16.07 21.62 -10.26
N PRO A 94 -17.03 22.54 -10.47
CA PRO A 94 -18.22 22.27 -11.26
C PRO A 94 -17.89 21.96 -12.74
N HIS A 95 -16.74 22.46 -13.24
CA HIS A 95 -16.30 22.28 -14.62
C HIS A 95 -14.79 21.98 -14.69
N PRO A 96 -14.35 20.73 -14.45
CA PRO A 96 -12.95 20.36 -14.58
C PRO A 96 -12.54 20.35 -16.07
N PRO A 97 -11.34 20.88 -16.42
CA PRO A 97 -10.89 20.98 -17.81
C PRO A 97 -10.70 19.62 -18.50
N PHE A 98 -10.60 18.54 -17.72
CA PHE A 98 -10.62 17.16 -18.22
C PHE A 98 -11.66 16.37 -17.41
N ARG A 99 -12.88 16.27 -17.94
CA ARG A 99 -13.91 15.39 -17.38
C ARG A 99 -13.53 13.95 -17.72
N LEU A 100 -12.71 13.30 -16.89
CA LEU A 100 -12.63 11.85 -16.94
C LEU A 100 -14.04 11.33 -16.63
N LYS A 101 -14.68 10.73 -17.64
CA LYS A 101 -15.99 10.11 -17.51
C LYS A 101 -15.87 9.09 -16.38
N ARG A 102 -16.51 9.34 -15.24
CA ARG A 102 -16.71 8.32 -14.21
C ARG A 102 -17.53 7.24 -14.89
N TRP A 103 -16.89 6.15 -15.30
CA TRP A 103 -17.60 4.99 -15.78
C TRP A 103 -18.48 4.51 -14.62
N GLU A 104 -19.79 4.59 -14.78
CA GLU A 104 -20.69 3.85 -13.90
C GLU A 104 -20.33 2.38 -14.06
N VAL A 105 -20.24 1.64 -12.96
CA VAL A 105 -19.95 0.19 -13.00
C VAL A 105 -20.93 -0.54 -13.93
N ASN A 106 -22.15 0.00 -14.07
CA ASN A 106 -23.22 -0.48 -14.94
C ASN A 106 -22.95 -0.28 -16.44
N GLN A 107 -21.93 0.49 -16.82
CA GLN A 107 -21.52 0.72 -18.22
C GLN A 107 -20.30 -0.12 -18.62
N LEU A 108 -19.73 -0.89 -17.68
CA LEU A 108 -18.68 -1.84 -17.99
C LEU A 108 -19.31 -3.05 -18.67
N ASP A 109 -18.75 -3.46 -19.81
CA ASP A 109 -19.19 -4.65 -20.54
C ASP A 109 -19.20 -5.86 -19.57
N GLU A 110 -20.30 -6.63 -19.56
CA GLU A 110 -20.50 -7.76 -18.67
C GLU A 110 -19.32 -8.74 -18.74
N LYS A 111 -18.73 -8.91 -19.93
CA LYS A 111 -17.53 -9.72 -20.14
C LYS A 111 -16.32 -9.19 -19.37
N LEU A 112 -16.13 -7.88 -19.35
CA LEU A 112 -15.03 -7.24 -18.62
C LEU A 112 -15.24 -7.32 -17.11
N VAL A 113 -16.48 -7.12 -16.64
CA VAL A 113 -16.82 -7.27 -15.21
C VAL A 113 -16.56 -8.70 -14.74
N ARG A 114 -16.99 -9.70 -15.51
CA ARG A 114 -16.75 -11.12 -15.20
C ARG A 114 -15.26 -11.46 -15.22
N LEU A 115 -14.51 -10.91 -16.17
CA LEU A 115 -13.06 -11.12 -16.26
C LEU A 115 -12.31 -10.51 -15.06
N LEU A 116 -12.64 -9.28 -14.68
CA LEU A 116 -12.05 -8.62 -13.52
C LEU A 116 -12.45 -9.30 -12.20
N ALA A 117 -13.71 -9.73 -12.06
CA ALA A 117 -14.17 -10.48 -10.91
C ALA A 117 -13.43 -11.83 -10.79
N TRP A 118 -13.22 -12.52 -11.91
CA TRP A 118 -12.47 -13.77 -11.93
C TRP A 118 -11.00 -13.57 -11.58
N GLN A 119 -10.32 -12.57 -12.15
CA GLN A 119 -8.95 -12.22 -11.77
C GLN A 119 -8.83 -11.89 -10.28
N ARG A 120 -9.85 -11.23 -9.71
CA ARG A 120 -9.87 -10.94 -8.27
C ARG A 120 -10.04 -12.20 -7.42
N LEU A 121 -10.88 -13.15 -7.85
CA LEU A 121 -11.01 -14.45 -7.18
C LEU A 121 -9.70 -15.23 -7.20
N GLN A 122 -8.95 -15.19 -8.30
CA GLN A 122 -7.63 -15.85 -8.38
C GLN A 122 -6.61 -15.29 -7.39
N GLN A 123 -6.67 -13.99 -7.09
CA GLN A 123 -5.81 -13.35 -6.08
C GLN A 123 -6.16 -13.75 -4.64
N LEU A 124 -7.37 -14.30 -4.43
CA LEU A 124 -7.86 -14.74 -3.12
C LEU A 124 -7.68 -16.25 -2.90
N LEU A 125 -7.44 -17.02 -3.97
CA LEU A 125 -7.14 -18.43 -3.88
C LEU A 125 -5.65 -18.61 -3.56
N PRO A 126 -5.29 -19.46 -2.57
CA PRO A 126 -3.89 -19.74 -2.27
C PRO A 126 -3.24 -20.39 -3.50
N VAL A 127 -2.15 -19.79 -3.98
CA VAL A 127 -1.36 -20.33 -5.09
C VAL A 127 -0.68 -21.60 -4.60
N ASN A 128 -1.17 -22.76 -5.05
CA ASN A 128 -0.56 -24.05 -4.76
C ASN A 128 0.77 -24.20 -5.53
N GLY A 129 1.89 -24.08 -4.78
CA GLY A 129 3.28 -24.33 -5.22
C GLY A 129 3.99 -23.04 -5.62
N VAL A 130 5.03 -22.54 -4.93
CA VAL A 130 6.32 -23.20 -4.66
C VAL A 130 6.94 -22.70 -3.33
N ASN A 131 7.32 -23.68 -2.49
CA ASN A 131 8.28 -23.75 -1.37
C ASN A 131 8.95 -22.49 -0.79
N GLY A 132 8.74 -22.31 0.53
CA GLY A 132 9.66 -21.61 1.42
C GLY A 132 9.16 -21.34 2.85
N GLY A 133 8.81 -22.39 3.64
CA GLY A 133 8.68 -22.40 5.12
C GLY A 133 7.65 -21.46 5.77
N CYS A 134 6.77 -21.84 6.71
CA CYS A 134 6.84 -22.81 7.79
C CYS A 134 5.44 -23.42 7.96
N VAL A 135 5.37 -24.75 7.97
CA VAL A 135 4.16 -25.52 8.22
C VAL A 135 4.03 -25.71 9.73
N GLN A 136 2.96 -25.22 10.34
CA GLN A 136 2.29 -25.95 11.41
C GLN A 136 0.81 -26.02 11.07
N GLY A 137 0.41 -27.20 10.59
CA GLY A 137 -0.96 -27.53 10.26
C GLY A 137 -1.77 -27.79 11.52
N HIS A 138 -3.01 -27.30 11.51
CA HIS A 138 -4.11 -28.00 12.14
C HIS A 138 -5.01 -28.46 11.01
N THR A 139 -5.09 -29.78 10.84
CA THR A 139 -6.07 -30.45 10.00
C THR A 139 -7.46 -30.12 10.52
N ILE A 140 -8.31 -29.49 9.70
CA ILE A 140 -9.74 -29.44 9.97
C ILE A 140 -10.28 -30.78 9.47
N GLU A 141 -10.68 -31.63 10.41
CA GLU A 141 -11.46 -32.84 10.12
C GLU A 141 -12.70 -32.46 9.31
N ALA A 142 -12.98 -33.26 8.29
CA ALA A 142 -14.22 -33.18 7.54
C ALA A 142 -15.39 -33.32 8.51
N MET A 143 -16.20 -32.27 8.63
CA MET A 143 -17.50 -32.34 9.26
C MET A 143 -18.39 -33.17 8.33
N GLU A 144 -18.52 -34.47 8.62
CA GLU A 144 -19.51 -35.34 7.97
C GLU A 144 -20.91 -34.79 8.28
N ILE A 145 -21.64 -34.45 7.22
CA ILE A 145 -23.05 -34.08 7.30
C ILE A 145 -23.82 -35.38 7.50
N LEU A 146 -24.32 -35.61 8.72
CA LEU A 146 -25.34 -36.63 8.95
C LEU A 146 -26.69 -36.11 8.38
N PRO A 147 -27.47 -36.95 7.68
CA PRO A 147 -28.78 -36.56 7.17
C PRO A 147 -29.74 -36.32 8.34
N VAL A 148 -30.51 -35.23 8.25
CA VAL A 148 -31.59 -34.92 9.17
C VAL A 148 -32.80 -35.76 8.75
N ASP A 149 -33.21 -36.70 9.61
CA ASP A 149 -34.48 -37.40 9.46
C ASP A 149 -35.64 -36.42 9.65
N ILE A 150 -36.55 -36.40 8.67
CA ILE A 150 -37.81 -35.66 8.69
C ILE A 150 -38.88 -36.66 9.13
N ASP A 151 -39.47 -36.42 10.30
CA ASP A 151 -40.76 -37.01 10.71
C ASP A 151 -41.92 -36.38 9.95
#